data_AF-A0A370S1U6-F1
#
_entry.id   AF-A0A370S1U6-F1
#
_cell.length_a   1.000
_cell.length_b   1.000
_cell.length_c   1.000
_cell.angle_alpha   90.00
_cell.angle_beta   90.00
_cell.angle_gamma   90.00
#
_symmetry.space_group_name_H-M   'P 1'
#
loop_
_entity.id
_entity.type
_entity.pdbx_description
1 polymer ?
#
loop_
_entity_poly.entity_id
_entity_poly.type
_entity_poly.pdbx_seq_one_letter_code
_entity_poly.pdbx_strand_id
1 'polypeptide(L)'
;MTKVTYSITIHDLHRLEGGVVCGDEAAVAVLDNGREIHRERFFGKCTSPSGYTRKYCGKPGLTAALISGNCRMGFSLSEPAKAAPAHS
;
A
#
# COMPACT_ATOMS: atom_id res chain seq x y z
N MET A 1 -23.44 7.43 -0.32
CA MET A 1 -22.17 7.84 0.32
C MET A 1 -21.12 8.03 -0.76
N THR A 2 -20.43 9.16 -0.78
CA THR A 2 -19.33 9.43 -1.71
C THR A 2 -18.13 8.57 -1.32
N LYS A 3 -17.60 7.80 -2.27
CA LYS A 3 -16.36 7.03 -2.06
C LYS A 3 -15.15 7.94 -2.33
N VAL A 4 -14.08 7.71 -1.60
CA VAL A 4 -12.76 8.31 -1.83
C VAL A 4 -11.77 7.23 -2.22
N THR A 5 -10.68 7.63 -2.87
CA THR A 5 -9.58 6.71 -3.21
C THR A 5 -8.42 6.97 -2.28
N TYR A 6 -7.81 5.89 -1.81
CA TYR A 6 -6.60 5.88 -1.02
C TYR A 6 -5.47 5.22 -1.80
N SER A 7 -4.24 5.61 -1.49
CA SER A 7 -3.01 4.98 -1.95
C SER A 7 -2.41 4.19 -0.79
N ILE A 8 -2.31 2.87 -0.95
CA ILE A 8 -1.48 2.00 -0.09
C ILE A 8 -0.11 1.90 -0.78
N THR A 9 0.93 2.42 -0.15
CA THR A 9 2.30 2.40 -0.70
C THR A 9 3.19 1.52 0.15
N ILE A 10 3.86 0.56 -0.47
CA ILE A 10 4.79 -0.38 0.17
C ILE A 10 6.21 -0.10 -0.31
N HIS A 11 7.15 0.02 0.63
CA HIS A 11 8.58 0.09 0.38
C HIS A 11 9.29 -1.06 1.10
N ASP A 12 10.46 -1.42 0.60
CA ASP A 12 11.37 -2.37 1.25
C ASP A 12 10.71 -3.73 1.56
N LEU A 13 9.79 -4.17 0.69
CA LEU A 13 9.24 -5.53 0.76
C LEU A 13 10.27 -6.50 0.22
N HIS A 14 11.21 -6.89 1.06
CA HIS A 14 12.22 -7.88 0.76
C HIS A 14 12.80 -8.43 2.05
N ARG A 15 13.43 -9.60 1.94
CA ARG A 15 14.21 -10.19 3.02
C ARG A 15 15.64 -10.44 2.54
N LEU A 16 16.55 -10.50 3.51
CA LEU A 16 17.95 -10.84 3.26
C LEU A 16 18.18 -12.29 3.68
N GLU A 17 18.59 -13.14 2.73
CA GLU A 17 18.98 -14.52 2.97
C GLU A 17 20.38 -14.75 2.41
N GLY A 18 21.35 -15.06 3.29
CA GLY A 18 22.74 -15.32 2.87
C GLY A 18 23.40 -14.15 2.12
N GLY A 19 22.99 -12.90 2.40
CA GLY A 19 23.48 -11.71 1.69
C GLY A 19 22.77 -11.40 0.37
N VAL A 20 21.74 -12.18 0.00
CA VAL A 20 20.95 -11.99 -1.22
C VAL A 20 19.58 -11.40 -0.86
N VAL A 21 19.12 -10.45 -1.68
CA VAL A 21 17.78 -9.85 -1.56
C VAL A 21 16.74 -10.75 -2.22
N CYS A 22 15.93 -11.40 -1.39
CA CYS A 22 14.79 -12.21 -1.78
C CYS A 22 13.47 -11.43 -1.67
N GLY A 23 12.46 -11.84 -2.44
CA GLY A 23 11.10 -11.33 -2.23
C GLY A 23 10.54 -11.78 -0.88
N ASP A 24 9.56 -11.04 -0.37
CA ASP A 24 8.90 -11.31 0.89
C ASP A 24 7.39 -11.08 0.80
N GLU A 25 6.67 -11.34 1.91
CA GLU A 25 5.23 -11.12 2.05
C GLU A 25 4.94 -10.09 3.15
N ALA A 26 3.96 -9.23 2.90
CA ALA A 26 3.38 -8.35 3.90
C ALA A 26 1.86 -8.30 3.79
N ALA A 27 1.17 -8.17 4.92
CA ALA A 27 -0.26 -7.97 4.95
C ALA A 27 -0.62 -6.64 5.63
N VAL A 28 -1.52 -5.90 4.99
CA VAL A 28 -2.02 -4.62 5.44
C VAL A 28 -3.51 -4.74 5.70
N ALA A 29 -3.93 -4.40 6.92
CA ALA A 29 -5.34 -4.26 7.27
C ALA A 29 -5.82 -2.85 6.92
N VAL A 30 -6.94 -2.74 6.24
CA VAL A 30 -7.72 -1.49 6.13
C VAL A 30 -8.74 -1.50 7.26
N LEU A 31 -8.74 -0.42 8.03
CA LEU A 31 -9.48 -0.28 9.27
C LEU A 31 -10.57 0.79 9.13
N ASP A 32 -11.71 0.50 9.74
CA ASP A 32 -12.81 1.43 9.96
C ASP A 32 -13.00 1.61 11.46
N ASN A 33 -12.67 2.80 11.99
CA ASN A 33 -12.69 3.08 13.42
C ASN A 33 -11.94 2.00 14.24
N GLY A 34 -10.77 1.57 13.74
CA GLY A 34 -9.93 0.55 14.37
C GLY A 34 -10.35 -0.90 14.11
N ARG A 35 -11.51 -1.15 13.48
CA ARG A 35 -11.94 -2.50 13.12
C ARG A 35 -11.47 -2.87 11.71
N GLU A 36 -10.80 -4.01 11.57
CA GLU A 36 -10.44 -4.55 10.25
C GLU A 36 -11.68 -4.80 9.41
N ILE A 37 -11.73 -4.19 8.22
CA ILE A 37 -12.80 -4.37 7.22
C ILE A 37 -12.30 -5.05 5.96
N HIS A 38 -10.98 -5.00 5.71
CA HIS A 38 -10.36 -5.59 4.55
C HIS A 38 -8.88 -5.85 4.82
N ARG A 39 -8.32 -6.85 4.12
CA ARG A 39 -6.91 -7.21 4.20
C ARG A 39 -6.31 -7.29 2.81
N GLU A 40 -5.29 -6.49 2.57
CA GLU A 40 -4.50 -6.51 1.34
C GLU A 40 -3.21 -7.31 1.59
N ARG A 41 -2.83 -8.16 0.64
CA ARG A 41 -1.60 -8.95 0.72
C ARG A 41 -0.65 -8.57 -0.41
N PHE A 42 0.59 -8.33 -0.05
CA PHE A 42 1.67 -7.99 -0.96
C PHE A 42 2.68 -9.13 -0.96
N PHE A 43 3.08 -9.56 -2.14
CA PHE A 43 4.07 -10.61 -2.34
C PHE A 43 5.07 -10.17 -3.39
N GLY A 44 6.34 -10.42 -3.15
CA GLY A 44 7.41 -10.20 -4.12
C GLY A 44 8.52 -9.32 -3.57
N LYS A 45 9.28 -8.71 -4.47
CA LYS A 45 10.46 -7.90 -4.12
C LYS A 45 10.22 -6.44 -4.47
N CYS A 46 10.17 -5.58 -3.46
CA CYS A 46 10.13 -4.13 -3.63
C CYS A 46 11.38 -3.49 -3.03
N THR A 47 12.27 -3.05 -3.91
CA THR A 47 13.48 -2.27 -3.56
C THR A 47 13.46 -0.89 -4.20
N SER A 48 12.33 -0.50 -4.81
CA SER A 48 12.19 0.81 -5.45
C SER A 48 12.13 1.91 -4.39
N PRO A 49 12.91 2.99 -4.51
CA PRO A 49 12.79 4.15 -3.62
C PRO A 49 11.38 4.75 -3.59
N SER A 50 10.69 4.75 -4.74
CA SER A 50 9.31 5.23 -4.86
C SER A 50 8.26 4.26 -4.31
N GLY A 51 8.66 3.03 -3.98
CA GLY A 51 7.76 1.98 -3.53
C GLY A 51 6.83 1.45 -4.63
N TYR A 52 5.97 0.51 -4.22
CA TYR A 52 4.85 0.02 -5.02
C TYR A 52 3.56 0.59 -4.43
N THR A 53 2.72 1.21 -5.27
CA THR A 53 1.45 1.80 -4.84
C THR A 53 0.26 1.06 -5.42
N ARG A 54 -0.71 0.72 -4.56
CA ARG A 54 -2.01 0.17 -4.93
C ARG A 54 -3.12 1.12 -4.50
N LYS A 55 -4.10 1.36 -5.39
CA LYS A 55 -5.27 2.18 -5.08
C LYS A 55 -6.32 1.35 -4.34
N TYR A 56 -6.98 1.97 -3.36
CA TYR A 56 -8.06 1.38 -2.58
C TYR A 56 -9.26 2.35 -2.51
N CYS A 57 -10.43 1.93 -2.98
CA CYS A 57 -11.63 2.77 -2.95
C CYS A 57 -12.49 2.42 -1.72
N GLY A 58 -12.78 3.42 -0.90
CA GLY A 58 -13.51 3.22 0.35
C GLY A 58 -14.32 4.43 0.77
N LYS A 59 -14.93 4.34 1.96
CA LYS A 59 -15.54 5.52 2.58
C LYS A 59 -14.44 6.45 3.15
N PRO A 60 -14.73 7.73 3.38
CA PRO A 60 -13.82 8.62 4.09
C PRO A 60 -13.52 8.16 5.52
N GLY A 61 -12.35 8.53 6.05
CA GLY A 61 -11.93 8.24 7.42
C GLY A 61 -11.33 6.85 7.65
N LEU A 62 -11.12 6.05 6.61
CA LEU A 62 -10.40 4.78 6.75
C LEU A 62 -8.93 5.05 7.11
N THR A 63 -8.36 4.09 7.84
CA THR A 63 -6.92 4.01 8.12
C THR A 63 -6.40 2.65 7.68
N ALA A 64 -5.09 2.45 7.71
CA ALA A 64 -4.51 1.15 7.43
C ALA A 64 -3.30 0.89 8.32
N ALA A 65 -3.04 -0.38 8.60
CA ALA A 65 -1.97 -0.84 9.48
C ALA A 65 -1.28 -2.07 8.90
N LEU A 66 0.04 -2.13 9.04
CA LEU A 66 0.81 -3.34 8.77
C LEU A 66 0.55 -4.34 9.90
N ILE A 67 0.03 -5.52 9.54
CA ILE A 67 -0.34 -6.57 10.52
C ILE A 67 0.58 -7.79 10.47
N SER A 68 1.30 -7.98 9.36
CA SER A 68 2.33 -9.01 9.23
C SER A 68 3.35 -8.66 8.14
N GLY A 69 4.53 -9.28 8.21
CA GLY A 69 5.62 -9.05 7.28
C GLY A 69 6.50 -7.86 7.66
N ASN A 70 7.56 -7.65 6.89
CA ASN A 70 8.48 -6.56 7.10
C ASN A 70 8.54 -5.67 5.85
N CYS A 71 7.93 -4.50 5.96
CA CYS A 71 7.98 -3.46 4.92
C CYS A 71 7.68 -2.10 5.54
N ARG A 72 8.11 -1.01 4.90
CA ARG A 72 7.62 0.32 5.26
C ARG A 72 6.34 0.60 4.47
N MET A 73 5.29 0.98 5.18
CA MET A 73 3.96 1.18 4.60
C MET A 73 3.51 2.63 4.77
N GLY A 74 2.94 3.22 3.70
CA GLY A 74 2.20 4.47 3.72
C GLY A 74 0.73 4.25 3.36
N PHE A 75 -0.15 5.08 3.94
CA PHE A 75 -1.56 5.14 3.58
C PHE A 75 -2.03 6.59 3.54
N SER A 76 -2.45 7.04 2.37
CA SER A 76 -2.85 8.43 2.15
C SER A 76 -4.08 8.51 1.26
N LEU A 77 -4.90 9.55 1.43
CA LEU A 77 -5.90 9.88 0.42
C LEU A 77 -5.19 10.14 -0.92
N SER A 78 -5.60 9.45 -1.97
CA SER A 78 -5.14 9.76 -3.31
C SER A 78 -5.82 11.05 -3.72
N GLU A 79 -5.04 12.07 -4.06
CA GLU A 79 -5.59 13.19 -4.84
C GLU A 79 -6.19 12.61 -6.13
N PRO A 80 -7.30 13.18 -6.65
CA PRO A 80 -7.73 12.84 -7.99
C PRO A 80 -6.53 13.10 -8.89
N ALA A 81 -6.09 12.06 -9.62
CA ALA A 81 -4.96 12.19 -10.52
C ALA A 81 -5.25 13.39 -11.43
N LYS A 82 -4.50 14.48 -11.25
CA LYS A 82 -4.48 15.57 -12.22
C LYS A 82 -4.09 14.88 -13.52
N ALA A 83 -5.05 14.76 -14.44
CA ALA A 83 -4.86 14.05 -15.70
C ALA A 83 -3.55 14.57 -16.29
N ALA A 84 -2.57 13.68 -16.42
CA ALA A 84 -1.34 14.02 -17.13
C ALA A 84 -1.78 14.49 -18.53
N PRO A 85 -1.30 15.65 -19.02
CA PRO A 85 -1.64 16.08 -20.37
C PRO A 85 -1.24 14.97 -21.33
N ALA A 86 -2.19 14.56 -22.18
CA ALA A 86 -1.92 13.66 -23.28
C ALA A 86 -0.86 14.33 -24.16
N HIS A 87 0.35 13.76 -24.20
CA HIS A 87 1.32 14.15 -25.21
C HIS A 87 0.79 13.62 -26.55
N SER A 88 0.39 14.57 -27.39
CA SER A 88 0.07 14.43 -28.81
C SER A 88 1.29 14.01 -29.62
#